data_AF-A0AAE9MTH7-F1
#
_entry.id   AF-A0AAE9MTH7-F1
#
_cell.length_a   1.000
_cell.length_b   1.000
_cell.length_c   1.000
_cell.angle_alpha   90.00
_cell.angle_beta   90.00
_cell.angle_gamma   90.00
#
_symmetry.space_group_name_H-M   'P 1'
#
loop_
_entity.id
_entity.type
_entity.pdbx_description
1 polymer ?
#
loop_
_entity_poly.entity_id
_entity_poly.type
_entity_poly.pdbx_seq_one_letter_code
_entity_poly.pdbx_strand_id
1 'polypeptide(L)'
;MWWLVAVLSGIFLFLFLKKSWKENSEGVKLNDGTAAEDKALDDIVEMEDAFFEAVQSRKKAVKFMHLFYQEDLMMIKSLFQSEHIPYRVENEHVASVLVGYGVTGFNHTDFYILREDYDDAFKIVKEYAENKRLSGKVSGMADKMGAVITVLFASSFIPDKHETSGIVVFKLEEN
;
A
#
# COMPACT_ATOMS: atom_id res chain seq x y z
N MET A 1 -52.82 -15.95 21.74
CA MET A 1 -52.71 -14.58 21.16
C MET A 1 -51.24 -14.15 20.99
N TRP A 2 -50.36 -14.38 21.96
CA TRP A 2 -48.92 -14.03 21.88
C TRP A 2 -48.13 -14.73 20.75
N TRP A 3 -48.50 -15.97 20.41
CA TRP A 3 -47.84 -16.74 19.34
C TRP A 3 -48.05 -16.15 17.93
N LEU A 4 -49.21 -15.54 17.68
CA LEU A 4 -49.50 -14.88 16.39
C LEU A 4 -48.63 -13.64 16.18
N VAL A 5 -48.35 -12.89 17.25
CA VAL A 5 -47.48 -11.70 17.19
C VAL A 5 -46.03 -12.09 16.91
N ALA A 6 -45.54 -13.18 17.52
CA ALA A 6 -44.19 -13.70 17.28
C ALA A 6 -44.00 -14.23 15.85
N VAL A 7 -45.02 -14.91 15.30
CA VAL A 7 -44.98 -15.39 13.91
C VAL A 7 -45.00 -14.21 12.93
N LEU A 8 -45.84 -13.20 13.17
CA LEU A 8 -45.89 -12.00 12.33
C LEU A 8 -44.59 -11.19 12.39
N SER A 9 -43.97 -11.05 13.57
CA SER A 9 -42.69 -10.35 13.70
C SER A 9 -41.56 -11.11 12.99
N GLY A 10 -41.55 -12.44 13.07
CA GLY A 10 -40.57 -13.29 12.37
C GLY A 10 -40.68 -13.17 10.85
N ILE A 11 -41.91 -13.16 10.31
CA ILE A 11 -42.16 -12.95 8.87
C ILE A 11 -41.69 -11.55 8.45
N PHE A 12 -41.97 -10.52 9.26
CA PHE A 12 -41.55 -9.16 8.95
C PHE A 12 -40.02 -9.02 8.94
N LEU A 13 -39.34 -9.63 9.92
CA LEU A 13 -37.87 -9.65 9.99
C LEU A 13 -37.26 -10.36 8.79
N PHE A 14 -37.84 -11.50 8.39
CA PHE A 14 -37.38 -12.27 7.23
C PHE A 14 -37.57 -11.50 5.91
N LEU A 15 -38.71 -10.83 5.74
CA LEU A 15 -38.95 -9.98 4.56
C LEU A 15 -38.01 -8.78 4.51
N PHE A 16 -37.72 -8.18 5.66
CA PHE A 16 -36.77 -7.07 5.76
C PHE A 16 -35.34 -7.50 5.42
N LEU A 17 -34.90 -8.64 5.97
CA LEU A 17 -33.61 -9.25 5.66
C LEU A 17 -33.51 -9.63 4.18
N LYS A 18 -34.57 -10.20 3.60
CA LYS A 18 -34.60 -10.55 2.16
C LYS A 18 -34.55 -9.31 1.27
N LYS A 19 -35.24 -8.23 1.64
CA LYS A 19 -35.20 -6.95 0.90
C LYS A 19 -33.81 -6.33 0.97
N SER A 20 -33.23 -6.26 2.17
CA SER A 20 -31.87 -5.74 2.37
C SER A 20 -30.83 -6.59 1.63
N TRP A 21 -30.96 -7.92 1.62
CA TRP A 21 -30.13 -8.80 0.80
C TRP A 21 -30.31 -8.54 -0.70
N LYS A 22 -31.53 -8.29 -1.17
CA LYS A 22 -31.76 -7.99 -2.59
C LYS A 22 -31.11 -6.68 -3.00
N GLU A 23 -31.27 -5.62 -2.20
CA GLU A 23 -30.63 -4.31 -2.40
C GLU A 23 -29.10 -4.41 -2.34
N ASN A 24 -28.54 -5.30 -1.51
CA ASN A 24 -27.09 -5.51 -1.40
C ASN A 24 -26.54 -6.53 -2.42
N SER A 25 -27.41 -7.34 -3.03
CA SER A 25 -27.08 -8.29 -4.11
C SER A 25 -27.20 -7.68 -5.51
N GLU A 26 -27.81 -6.50 -5.62
CA GLU A 26 -27.52 -5.55 -6.69
C GLU A 26 -26.13 -4.96 -6.43
N GLY A 27 -25.14 -5.86 -6.42
CA GLY A 27 -23.74 -5.53 -6.33
C GLY A 27 -23.38 -4.55 -7.43
N VAL A 28 -22.35 -3.75 -7.16
CA VAL A 28 -21.61 -2.92 -8.10
C VAL A 28 -21.76 -3.48 -9.52
N LYS A 29 -22.54 -2.79 -10.35
CA LYS A 29 -22.54 -3.06 -11.79
C LYS A 29 -21.09 -2.85 -12.22
N LEU A 30 -20.37 -3.95 -12.46
CA LEU A 30 -19.08 -3.87 -13.12
C LEU A 30 -19.36 -3.23 -14.48
N ASN A 31 -18.60 -2.16 -14.75
CA ASN A 31 -18.65 -1.33 -15.94
C ASN A 31 -18.91 -2.19 -17.18
N ASP A 32 -19.95 -1.89 -17.94
CA ASP A 32 -20.42 -2.67 -19.10
C ASP A 32 -19.58 -2.43 -20.37
N GLY A 33 -18.36 -1.88 -20.20
CA GLY A 33 -17.43 -1.61 -21.29
C GLY A 33 -17.89 -0.52 -22.25
N THR A 34 -18.92 0.27 -21.90
CA THR A 34 -19.39 1.39 -22.75
C THR A 34 -19.17 2.77 -22.13
N ALA A 35 -18.30 2.88 -21.12
CA ALA A 35 -17.88 4.18 -20.60
C ALA A 35 -16.97 4.88 -21.63
N ALA A 36 -17.41 6.07 -22.07
CA ALA A 36 -16.62 7.03 -22.85
C ALA A 36 -15.48 7.67 -22.02
N GLU A 37 -14.80 6.88 -21.19
CA GLU A 37 -13.72 7.29 -20.27
C GLU A 37 -12.34 6.77 -20.68
N ASP A 38 -12.25 5.89 -21.71
CA ASP A 38 -10.99 5.29 -22.17
C ASP A 38 -9.93 6.34 -22.58
N LYS A 39 -10.36 7.53 -23.01
CA LYS A 39 -9.45 8.62 -23.41
C LYS A 39 -8.93 9.47 -22.26
N ALA A 40 -9.49 9.38 -21.05
CA ALA A 40 -9.04 10.17 -19.90
C ALA A 40 -7.89 9.49 -19.14
N LEU A 41 -7.70 8.19 -19.37
CA LEU A 41 -6.67 7.37 -18.72
C LEU A 41 -5.49 7.03 -19.65
N ASP A 42 -5.62 7.27 -20.96
CA ASP A 42 -4.60 6.97 -21.98
C ASP A 42 -3.26 7.71 -21.73
N ASP A 43 -3.30 8.86 -21.04
CA ASP A 43 -2.12 9.65 -20.67
C ASP A 43 -1.54 9.29 -19.28
N ILE A 44 -2.21 8.40 -18.52
CA ILE A 44 -1.70 7.95 -17.22
C ILE A 44 -0.81 6.73 -17.45
N VAL A 45 0.49 6.96 -17.58
CA VAL A 45 1.46 5.87 -17.56
C VAL A 45 1.49 5.28 -16.15
N GLU A 46 1.01 4.05 -16.01
CA GLU A 46 1.21 3.29 -14.78
C GLU A 46 2.70 2.96 -14.64
N MET A 47 3.33 3.43 -13.56
CA MET A 47 4.77 3.23 -13.34
C MET A 47 5.14 1.74 -13.19
N GLU A 48 4.17 0.87 -12.85
CA GLU A 48 4.37 -0.58 -12.86
C GLU A 48 4.54 -1.13 -14.29
N ASP A 49 3.77 -0.66 -15.26
CA ASP A 49 3.93 -1.06 -16.66
C ASP A 49 5.28 -0.60 -17.21
N ALA A 50 5.65 0.65 -16.94
CA ALA A 50 6.97 1.19 -17.30
C ALA A 50 8.11 0.35 -16.68
N PHE A 51 7.93 -0.13 -15.46
CA PHE A 51 8.88 -1.02 -14.80
C PHE A 51 8.96 -2.37 -15.50
N PHE A 52 7.83 -2.98 -15.85
CA PHE A 52 7.80 -4.26 -16.55
C PHE A 52 8.45 -4.19 -17.94
N GLU A 53 8.17 -3.14 -18.71
CA GLU A 53 8.78 -2.90 -20.02
C GLU A 53 10.30 -2.72 -19.93
N ALA A 54 10.76 -1.96 -18.93
CA ALA A 54 12.17 -1.75 -18.64
C ALA A 54 12.89 -3.07 -18.32
N VAL A 55 12.29 -3.91 -17.46
CA VAL A 55 12.85 -5.22 -17.10
C VAL A 55 12.88 -6.16 -18.31
N GLN A 56 11.83 -6.17 -19.14
CA GLN A 56 11.81 -6.93 -20.40
C GLN A 56 12.92 -6.45 -21.37
N SER A 57 13.23 -5.16 -21.34
CA SER A 57 14.33 -4.53 -22.07
C SER A 57 15.72 -4.77 -21.43
N ARG A 58 15.82 -5.72 -20.49
CA ARG A 58 17.04 -6.13 -19.78
C ARG A 58 17.60 -5.11 -18.79
N LYS A 59 16.83 -4.10 -18.37
CA LYS A 59 17.21 -3.29 -17.22
C LYS A 59 17.15 -4.14 -15.94
N LYS A 60 18.07 -3.89 -15.01
CA LYS A 60 18.20 -4.68 -13.78
C LYS A 60 17.25 -4.13 -12.72
N ALA A 61 16.28 -4.93 -12.28
CA ALA A 61 15.46 -4.63 -11.11
C ALA A 61 16.21 -4.96 -9.81
N VAL A 62 15.93 -4.20 -8.76
CA VAL A 62 16.46 -4.43 -7.41
C VAL A 62 15.34 -4.29 -6.38
N LYS A 63 15.41 -5.10 -5.32
CA LYS A 63 14.57 -4.92 -4.14
C LYS A 63 15.06 -3.70 -3.38
N PHE A 64 14.21 -2.71 -3.22
CA PHE A 64 14.60 -1.41 -2.72
C PHE A 64 14.20 -1.18 -1.28
N MET A 65 12.96 -1.51 -0.90
CA MET A 65 12.51 -1.32 0.48
C MET A 65 11.38 -2.22 0.93
N HIS A 66 11.23 -2.27 2.26
CA HIS A 66 10.02 -2.73 2.94
C HIS A 66 9.25 -1.55 3.52
N LEU A 67 7.94 -1.57 3.33
CA LEU A 67 7.00 -0.61 3.90
C LEU A 67 6.00 -1.31 4.81
N PHE A 68 5.80 -0.77 6.01
CA PHE A 68 4.94 -1.37 7.04
C PHE A 68 3.65 -0.57 7.31
N TYR A 69 3.46 0.54 6.60
CA TYR A 69 2.27 1.39 6.68
C TYR A 69 1.69 1.64 5.28
N GLN A 70 0.38 1.47 5.14
CA GLN A 70 -0.33 1.73 3.88
C GLN A 70 -0.21 3.20 3.42
N GLU A 71 -0.22 4.15 4.36
CA GLU A 71 -0.06 5.57 4.07
C GLU A 71 1.31 5.86 3.43
N ASP A 72 2.37 5.24 3.97
CA ASP A 72 3.73 5.40 3.44
C ASP A 72 3.82 4.84 2.01
N LEU A 73 3.17 3.71 1.75
CA LEU A 73 3.06 3.13 0.43
C LEU A 73 2.38 4.08 -0.57
N MET A 74 1.22 4.63 -0.22
CA MET A 74 0.48 5.54 -1.09
C MET A 74 1.28 6.81 -1.39
N MET A 75 1.90 7.40 -0.37
CA MET A 75 2.69 8.62 -0.53
C MET A 75 3.92 8.39 -1.41
N ILE A 76 4.63 7.30 -1.20
CA ILE A 76 5.82 6.96 -1.99
C ILE A 76 5.44 6.65 -3.45
N LYS A 77 4.37 5.88 -3.70
CA LYS A 77 3.86 5.62 -5.07
C LYS A 77 3.58 6.94 -5.80
N SER A 78 2.94 7.89 -5.12
CA SER A 78 2.66 9.21 -5.68
C SER A 78 3.92 10.01 -5.99
N LEU A 79 4.92 9.99 -5.10
CA LEU A 79 6.20 10.69 -5.30
C LEU A 79 7.00 10.09 -6.46
N PHE A 80 7.03 8.75 -6.58
CA PHE A 80 7.73 8.10 -7.67
C PHE A 80 7.03 8.34 -9.00
N GLN A 81 5.70 8.36 -9.01
CA GLN A 81 4.94 8.72 -10.20
C GLN A 81 5.20 10.17 -10.64
N SER A 82 5.32 11.14 -9.71
CA SER A 82 5.65 12.52 -10.08
C SER A 82 7.07 12.66 -10.65
N GLU A 83 8.02 11.87 -10.14
CA GLU A 83 9.42 11.88 -10.57
C GLU A 83 9.70 10.87 -11.70
N HIS A 84 8.66 10.23 -12.25
CA HIS A 84 8.75 9.24 -13.33
C HIS A 84 9.71 8.07 -13.02
N ILE A 85 9.76 7.65 -11.75
CA ILE A 85 10.55 6.49 -11.31
C ILE A 85 9.69 5.23 -11.46
N PRO A 86 10.04 4.30 -12.36
CA PRO A 86 9.32 3.05 -12.50
C PRO A 86 9.49 2.17 -11.26
N TYR A 87 8.41 1.54 -10.81
CA TYR A 87 8.43 0.69 -9.63
C TYR A 87 7.55 -0.54 -9.78
N ARG A 88 7.73 -1.52 -8.91
CA ARG A 88 6.79 -2.62 -8.72
C ARG A 88 6.54 -2.83 -7.24
N VAL A 89 5.30 -3.10 -6.89
CA VAL A 89 4.89 -3.42 -5.53
C VAL A 89 4.47 -4.89 -5.43
N GLU A 90 4.87 -5.57 -4.37
CA GLU A 90 4.34 -6.88 -4.00
C GLU A 90 3.83 -6.84 -2.56
N ASN A 91 2.81 -7.66 -2.24
CA ASN A 91 2.22 -7.72 -0.90
C ASN A 91 1.56 -6.40 -0.42
N GLU A 92 1.07 -5.56 -1.34
CA GLU A 92 0.50 -4.23 -1.05
C GLU A 92 -0.52 -4.21 0.10
N HIS A 93 -1.46 -5.15 0.14
CA HIS A 93 -2.51 -5.17 1.17
C HIS A 93 -2.06 -5.74 2.52
N VAL A 94 -0.90 -6.39 2.57
CA VAL A 94 -0.42 -7.12 3.74
C VAL A 94 -0.04 -6.13 4.86
N ALA A 95 0.44 -4.94 4.50
CA ALA A 95 0.70 -3.83 5.43
C ALA A 95 -0.54 -3.31 6.19
N SER A 96 -1.75 -3.66 5.76
CA SER A 96 -2.99 -3.24 6.44
C SER A 96 -3.41 -4.13 7.62
N VAL A 97 -2.81 -5.33 7.76
CA VAL A 97 -3.26 -6.36 8.71
C VAL A 97 -2.83 -6.08 10.16
N LEU A 98 -1.59 -5.60 10.36
CA LEU A 98 -1.06 -5.24 11.68
C LEU A 98 -0.19 -3.99 11.56
N VAL A 99 -0.83 -2.84 11.45
CA VAL A 99 -0.16 -1.57 11.12
C VAL A 99 0.88 -1.21 12.20
N GLY A 100 2.11 -0.91 11.78
CA GLY A 100 3.16 -0.31 12.63
C GLY A 100 3.94 -1.22 13.57
N TYR A 101 3.65 -2.53 13.57
CA TYR A 101 4.48 -3.54 14.24
C TYR A 101 5.06 -4.46 13.20
N GLY A 102 6.26 -4.20 12.71
CA GLY A 102 6.84 -5.03 11.66
C GLY A 102 6.92 -6.50 12.08
N VAL A 103 6.37 -7.38 11.25
CA VAL A 103 6.48 -8.83 11.35
C VAL A 103 6.85 -9.33 9.96
N THR A 104 8.07 -9.87 9.84
CA THR A 104 8.58 -10.36 8.56
C THR A 104 7.66 -11.43 7.98
N GLY A 105 7.36 -11.27 6.70
CA GLY A 105 6.46 -12.17 5.95
C GLY A 105 4.98 -11.98 6.26
N PHE A 106 4.58 -11.00 7.08
CA PHE A 106 3.20 -10.91 7.57
C PHE A 106 2.53 -9.55 7.41
N ASN A 107 3.25 -8.44 7.45
CA ASN A 107 2.65 -7.10 7.34
C ASN A 107 3.55 -6.06 6.64
N HIS A 108 4.36 -6.51 5.69
CA HIS A 108 5.18 -5.60 4.89
C HIS A 108 4.81 -5.71 3.42
N THR A 109 4.98 -4.57 2.75
CA THR A 109 4.93 -4.44 1.30
C THR A 109 6.35 -4.40 0.78
N ASP A 110 6.63 -5.22 -0.24
CA ASP A 110 7.92 -5.22 -0.94
C ASP A 110 7.88 -4.21 -2.09
N PHE A 111 8.89 -3.36 -2.15
CA PHE A 111 9.01 -2.34 -3.18
C PHE A 111 10.27 -2.58 -4.02
N TYR A 112 10.11 -2.59 -5.34
CA TYR A 112 11.16 -2.81 -6.32
C TYR A 112 11.27 -1.60 -7.24
N ILE A 113 12.49 -1.29 -7.67
CA ILE A 113 12.81 -0.22 -8.65
C ILE A 113 13.89 -0.72 -9.61
N LEU A 114 14.19 0.05 -10.65
CA LEU A 114 15.34 -0.21 -11.51
C LEU A 114 16.64 0.21 -10.80
N ARG A 115 17.72 -0.53 -11.00
CA ARG A 115 19.03 -0.28 -10.38
C ARG A 115 19.57 1.13 -10.67
N GLU A 116 19.28 1.65 -11.85
CA GLU A 116 19.71 2.98 -12.30
C GLU A 116 19.02 4.13 -11.55
N ASP A 117 17.78 3.92 -11.09
CA ASP A 117 17.00 4.94 -10.38
C ASP A 117 17.25 4.92 -8.86
N TYR A 118 18.16 4.08 -8.38
CA TYR A 118 18.36 3.82 -6.95
C TYR A 118 18.69 5.09 -6.16
N ASP A 119 19.62 5.91 -6.65
CA ASP A 119 20.09 7.09 -5.91
C ASP A 119 19.00 8.16 -5.82
N ASP A 120 18.23 8.35 -6.90
CA ASP A 120 17.11 9.30 -6.93
C ASP A 120 15.95 8.83 -6.05
N ALA A 121 15.58 7.55 -6.15
CA ALA A 121 14.59 6.92 -5.28
C ALA A 121 14.98 7.01 -3.80
N PHE A 122 16.25 6.76 -3.48
CA PHE A 122 16.77 6.86 -2.12
C PHE A 122 16.67 8.28 -1.57
N LYS A 123 17.03 9.29 -2.38
CA LYS A 123 16.92 10.70 -2.01
C LYS A 123 15.47 11.08 -1.68
N ILE A 124 14.52 10.70 -2.54
CA ILE A 124 13.09 11.00 -2.36
C ILE A 124 12.56 10.36 -1.06
N VAL A 125 12.84 9.08 -0.84
CA VAL A 125 12.37 8.37 0.36
C VAL A 125 12.98 8.97 1.62
N LYS A 126 14.26 9.35 1.57
CA LYS A 126 14.94 10.02 2.68
C LYS A 126 14.27 11.35 3.02
N GLU A 127 14.04 12.20 2.02
CA GLU A 127 13.37 13.50 2.21
C GLU A 127 11.95 13.34 2.77
N TYR A 128 11.18 12.37 2.25
CA TYR A 128 9.85 12.03 2.75
C TYR A 128 9.87 11.68 4.25
N ALA A 129 10.74 10.78 4.68
CA ALA A 129 10.78 10.37 6.07
C ALA A 129 11.31 11.46 7.00
N GLU A 130 12.28 12.27 6.55
CA GLU A 130 12.75 13.44 7.30
C GLU A 130 11.60 14.42 7.55
N ASN A 131 10.79 14.71 6.54
CA ASN A 131 9.62 15.57 6.63
C ASN A 131 8.52 14.99 7.54
N LYS A 132 8.23 13.69 7.42
CA LYS A 132 7.28 12.97 8.29
C LYS A 132 7.73 12.97 9.75
N ARG A 133 9.04 12.88 10.02
CA ARG A 133 9.58 12.98 11.38
C ARG A 133 9.44 14.39 11.96
N LEU A 134 9.64 15.42 11.14
CA LEU A 134 9.53 16.82 11.58
C LEU A 134 8.09 17.21 11.90
N SER A 135 7.12 16.74 11.12
CA SER A 135 5.69 16.98 11.39
C SER A 135 5.18 16.27 12.66
N GLY A 136 5.73 15.09 12.98
CA GLY A 136 5.36 14.31 14.17
C GLY A 136 5.78 14.91 15.53
N LYS A 137 6.84 15.76 15.56
CA LYS A 137 7.37 16.37 16.80
C LYS A 137 6.45 17.42 17.45
N VAL A 138 5.35 17.80 16.80
CA VAL A 138 4.45 18.86 17.28
C VAL A 138 3.43 18.37 18.33
N SER A 139 3.26 17.04 18.51
CA SER A 139 2.33 16.50 19.52
C SER A 139 3.06 15.63 20.56
N GLY A 140 3.09 16.09 21.82
CA GLY A 140 3.85 15.50 22.94
C GLY A 140 3.39 14.12 23.45
N MET A 141 2.69 13.34 22.62
CA MET A 141 2.29 11.95 22.92
C MET A 141 2.64 10.99 21.76
N ALA A 142 3.10 11.50 20.61
CA ALA A 142 3.32 10.75 19.36
C ALA A 142 4.80 10.37 19.10
N ASP A 143 5.66 10.40 20.11
CA ASP A 143 7.10 10.11 20.00
C ASP A 143 7.43 8.70 19.49
N LYS A 144 6.44 7.81 19.30
CA LYS A 144 6.62 6.43 18.85
C LYS A 144 6.15 6.13 17.42
N MET A 145 5.54 7.10 16.73
CA MET A 145 5.07 6.93 15.33
C MET A 145 5.97 7.67 14.32
N GLY A 146 7.19 8.02 14.72
CA GLY A 146 8.15 8.57 13.78
C GLY A 146 8.54 7.50 12.78
N ALA A 147 8.39 7.77 11.48
CA ALA A 147 8.96 6.93 10.43
C ALA A 147 10.48 6.85 10.63
N VAL A 148 10.95 5.80 11.31
CA VAL A 148 12.36 5.48 11.39
C VAL A 148 12.71 4.82 10.06
N ILE A 149 13.52 5.51 9.24
CA ILE A 149 14.23 4.84 8.16
C ILE A 149 15.33 4.02 8.81
N THR A 150 15.24 2.70 8.67
CA THR A 150 16.37 1.81 8.94
C THR A 150 17.02 1.45 7.60
N VAL A 151 18.26 1.89 7.37
CA VAL A 151 19.04 1.48 6.19
C VAL A 151 19.83 0.23 6.55
N LEU A 152 19.64 -0.85 5.79
CA LEU A 152 20.24 -2.16 6.09
C LEU A 152 21.08 -2.69 4.93
N PHE A 153 22.15 -3.38 5.29
CA PHE A 153 23.12 -3.98 4.37
C PHE A 153 22.76 -5.42 3.97
N ALA A 154 21.58 -5.92 4.36
CA ALA A 154 21.15 -7.28 4.06
C ALA A 154 19.65 -7.32 3.67
N SER A 155 19.34 -8.14 2.67
CA SER A 155 18.01 -8.35 2.07
C SER A 155 16.96 -9.01 3.01
N SER A 156 17.32 -9.27 4.26
CA SER A 156 16.57 -10.08 5.22
C SER A 156 16.41 -9.35 6.56
N PHE A 157 15.84 -8.15 6.53
CA PHE A 157 15.45 -7.47 7.75
C PHE A 157 14.31 -8.20 8.46
N ILE A 158 14.48 -8.37 9.78
CA ILE A 158 13.43 -8.82 10.68
C ILE A 158 13.28 -7.81 11.80
N PRO A 159 12.23 -6.97 11.79
CA PRO A 159 11.97 -6.04 12.89
C PRO A 159 11.71 -6.79 14.20
N ASP A 160 12.25 -6.28 15.31
CA ASP A 160 11.89 -6.76 16.65
C ASP A 160 10.44 -6.34 16.99
N LYS A 161 9.76 -7.08 17.88
CA LYS A 161 8.40 -6.79 18.36
C LYS A 161 8.25 -5.40 19.03
N HIS A 162 9.37 -4.76 19.34
CA HIS A 162 9.46 -3.43 19.92
C HIS A 162 9.99 -2.37 18.94
N GLU A 163 10.42 -2.76 17.75
CA GLU A 163 10.86 -1.85 16.70
C GLU A 163 9.69 -1.38 15.86
N THR A 164 9.42 -0.08 15.92
CA THR A 164 8.47 0.62 15.08
C THR A 164 9.21 1.24 13.88
N SER A 165 9.75 0.41 13.00
CA SER A 165 10.32 0.88 11.72
C SER A 165 9.23 0.95 10.66
N GLY A 166 8.95 2.14 10.15
CA GLY A 166 7.94 2.34 9.10
C GLY A 166 8.46 2.05 7.70
N ILE A 167 9.75 2.34 7.46
CA ILE A 167 10.41 2.24 6.16
C ILE A 167 11.79 1.60 6.36
N VAL A 168 12.09 0.59 5.57
CA VAL A 168 13.39 -0.09 5.61
C VAL A 168 13.96 -0.14 4.21
N VAL A 169 15.08 0.56 3.97
CA VAL A 169 15.71 0.63 2.65
C VAL A 169 16.92 -0.30 2.60
N PHE A 170 16.99 -1.12 1.56
CA PHE A 170 18.11 -2.04 1.31
C PHE A 170 19.21 -1.31 0.54
N LYS A 171 20.44 -1.39 1.03
CA LYS A 171 21.59 -0.85 0.29
C LYS A 171 21.75 -1.59 -1.04
N LEU A 172 22.07 -0.86 -2.10
CA LEU A 172 22.41 -1.45 -3.39
C LEU A 172 23.65 -2.34 -3.28
N GLU A 173 23.54 -3.62 -3.66
CA GLU A 173 24.69 -4.53 -3.73
C GLU A 173 25.63 -4.10 -4.87
N GLU A 174 26.91 -3.92 -4.55
CA GLU A 174 27.99 -3.67 -5.51
C GLU A 174 28.40 -4.98 -6.19
N ASN A 175 27.58 -5.43 -7.15
CA ASN A 175 28.03 -6.37 -8.20
C ASN A 175 28.59 -5.61 -9.39
#